data_AF-A0A819ZQF8-F1
#
_entry.id   AF-A0A819ZQF8-F1
#
_cell.length_a   1.000
_cell.length_b   1.000
_cell.length_c   1.000
_cell.angle_alpha   90.00
_cell.angle_beta   90.00
_cell.angle_gamma   90.00
#
_symmetry.space_group_name_H-M   'P 1'
#
loop_
_entity.id
_entity.type
_entity.pdbx_description
1 polymer ?
#
loop_
_entity_poly.entity_id
_entity_poly.type
_entity_poly.pdbx_seq_one_letter_code
_entity_poly.pdbx_strand_id
1 'polypeptide(L)'
;MTRRCAACHAITPSHDVNCCQNCGLQFHKPQFPSSSPNDKIGSFDRTPSKHKPKEHDKSSLAKHSNPSLSNNDNDAKSSIPCKYKSLCGEYLKSLSWNDALFDRRFNRCYCSNCYPNSLSNTLEEAGSLYVIPRGWCRFGLQVDKVRADVDHIWRNWIVTYHGTSSEAAHSIVAHRQFLIPGDKRIDGEKIAILPGHIKEKYHIYTSPTIAYSSVACYCPSSQFRSKITNKVYNARIVIQCRQKPGTFEVQQETIGAGHKRICPFIPNSQVEIFTTVRASIVPYGILIHLAEVS
;
A
#
# COMPACT_ATOMS: atom_id res chain seq x y z
N MET A 1 14.51 -21.55 21.44
CA MET A 1 13.28 -20.85 21.00
C MET A 1 13.67 -19.76 20.02
N THR A 2 13.50 -20.04 18.73
CA THR A 2 13.82 -19.15 17.60
C THR A 2 12.71 -18.11 17.44
N ARG A 3 13.07 -16.82 17.48
CA ARG A 3 12.16 -15.71 17.17
C ARG A 3 11.91 -15.69 15.66
N ARG A 4 10.64 -15.66 15.25
CA ARG A 4 10.25 -15.56 13.84
C ARG A 4 9.49 -14.26 13.61
N CYS A 5 9.88 -13.54 12.56
CA CYS A 5 9.16 -12.41 12.01
C CYS A 5 7.81 -12.91 11.44
N ALA A 6 6.69 -12.32 11.84
CA ALA A 6 5.37 -12.71 11.33
C ALA A 6 5.14 -12.28 9.87
N ALA A 7 5.96 -11.34 9.38
CA ALA A 7 5.87 -10.79 8.02
C ALA A 7 6.59 -11.61 6.94
N CYS A 8 7.60 -12.40 7.29
CA CYS A 8 8.41 -13.15 6.33
C CYS A 8 8.83 -14.50 6.90
N HIS A 9 7.94 -15.50 6.79
CA HIS A 9 8.28 -16.90 7.08
C HIS A 9 8.96 -17.59 5.90
N ALA A 10 9.86 -16.91 5.19
CA ALA A 10 10.65 -17.50 4.11
C ALA A 10 11.73 -18.42 4.70
N ILE A 11 11.63 -19.72 4.40
CA ILE A 11 12.77 -20.65 4.48
C ILE A 11 13.40 -20.64 3.08
N THR A 12 14.61 -20.11 2.96
CA THR A 12 15.40 -20.23 1.72
C THR A 12 15.85 -21.68 1.55
N PRO A 13 15.86 -22.25 0.33
CA PRO A 13 16.57 -23.49 0.07
C PRO A 13 18.06 -23.25 0.27
N SER A 14 18.66 -24.06 1.14
CA SER A 14 20.10 -24.32 1.35
C SER A 14 21.13 -23.37 0.68
N HIS A 15 21.90 -22.72 1.56
CA HIS A 15 23.18 -22.01 1.34
C HIS A 15 23.17 -20.48 1.30
N ASP A 16 22.26 -19.80 2.02
CA ASP A 16 22.55 -18.43 2.46
C ASP A 16 21.91 -18.11 3.81
N VAL A 17 22.74 -18.09 4.87
CA VAL A 17 22.32 -17.90 6.28
C VAL A 17 22.17 -16.41 6.64
N ASN A 18 22.24 -15.50 5.65
CA ASN A 18 22.45 -14.06 5.92
C ASN A 18 21.24 -13.13 5.70
N CYS A 19 20.04 -13.64 5.41
CA CYS A 19 18.87 -12.76 5.23
C CYS A 19 18.52 -11.95 6.50
N CYS A 20 18.77 -12.49 7.69
CA CYS A 20 18.47 -11.81 8.97
C CYS A 20 19.61 -10.92 9.50
N GLN A 21 20.82 -10.99 8.95
CA GLN A 21 21.95 -10.19 9.44
C GLN A 21 22.05 -8.80 8.80
N ASN A 22 21.44 -8.58 7.63
CA ASN A 22 21.42 -7.26 6.96
C ASN A 22 20.36 -6.29 7.50
N CYS A 23 19.60 -6.64 8.54
CA CYS A 23 18.60 -5.76 9.14
C CYS A 23 19.16 -4.80 10.20
N GLY A 24 20.44 -4.92 10.60
CA GLY A 24 21.11 -3.96 11.50
C GLY A 24 20.45 -3.78 12.87
N LEU A 25 19.62 -4.71 13.33
CA LEU A 25 18.91 -4.64 14.61
C LEU A 25 19.35 -5.80 15.50
N GLN A 26 20.04 -5.47 16.59
CA GLN A 26 20.39 -6.43 17.65
C GLN A 26 19.14 -6.74 18.49
N PHE A 27 18.82 -8.03 18.65
CA PHE A 27 17.64 -8.48 19.39
C PHE A 27 17.94 -8.63 20.88
N HIS A 28 17.30 -7.82 21.74
CA HIS A 28 17.23 -8.08 23.18
C HIS A 28 15.97 -8.86 23.58
N LYS A 29 16.09 -9.65 24.65
CA LYS A 29 15.07 -10.60 25.11
C LYS A 29 14.06 -9.90 26.05
N PRO A 30 12.74 -9.77 25.75
CA PRO A 30 11.80 -9.30 26.75
C PRO A 30 11.51 -10.39 27.78
N GLN A 31 11.51 -9.99 29.06
CA GLN A 31 10.89 -10.73 30.16
C GLN A 31 9.43 -10.29 30.23
N PHE A 32 8.50 -11.25 30.28
CA PHE A 32 7.09 -10.99 30.61
C PHE A 32 6.78 -11.60 31.98
N PRO A 33 6.10 -10.89 32.89
CA PRO A 33 5.57 -11.48 34.10
C PRO A 33 4.25 -12.22 33.83
N SER A 34 4.07 -13.34 34.52
CA SER A 34 2.90 -14.22 34.49
C SER A 34 1.75 -13.67 35.35
N SER A 35 0.52 -13.74 34.87
CA SER A 35 -0.67 -13.81 35.74
C SER A 35 -1.81 -14.63 35.11
N SER A 36 -2.44 -15.40 35.98
CA SER A 36 -3.49 -16.41 35.75
C SER A 36 -4.92 -15.81 35.83
N PRO A 37 -5.97 -16.58 35.46
CA PRO A 37 -7.30 -16.08 35.13
C PRO A 37 -8.30 -16.15 36.30
N ASN A 38 -9.25 -15.21 36.35
CA ASN A 38 -10.63 -15.38 36.84
C ASN A 38 -11.38 -14.03 36.78
N ASP A 39 -12.52 -13.96 36.07
CA ASP A 39 -13.87 -13.83 36.66
C ASP A 39 -14.92 -13.32 35.66
N LYS A 40 -16.01 -14.09 35.62
CA LYS A 40 -17.45 -13.70 35.61
C LYS A 40 -18.13 -13.16 34.34
N ILE A 41 -18.96 -14.07 33.86
CA ILE A 41 -20.17 -13.94 33.04
C ILE A 41 -21.13 -12.89 33.62
N GLY A 42 -21.57 -11.96 32.78
CA GLY A 42 -22.69 -11.05 33.04
C GLY A 42 -23.62 -11.01 31.83
N SER A 43 -24.86 -11.45 32.03
CA SER A 43 -25.93 -11.47 31.03
C SER A 43 -26.45 -10.06 30.75
N PHE A 44 -26.63 -9.72 29.48
CA PHE A 44 -27.39 -8.54 29.06
C PHE A 44 -28.60 -8.96 28.23
N ASP A 45 -29.77 -8.74 28.81
CA ASP A 45 -31.09 -8.83 28.19
C ASP A 45 -31.21 -7.89 26.98
N ARG A 46 -31.71 -8.42 25.86
CA ARG A 46 -32.09 -7.67 24.68
C ARG A 46 -33.61 -7.52 24.63
N THR A 47 -34.11 -6.31 24.77
CA THR A 47 -35.47 -5.95 24.33
C THR A 47 -35.40 -5.20 23.00
N PRO A 48 -36.25 -5.52 22.00
CA PRO A 48 -36.20 -4.91 20.68
C PRO A 48 -37.09 -3.65 20.61
N SER A 49 -36.48 -2.48 20.39
CA SER A 49 -37.23 -1.26 20.07
C SER A 49 -37.53 -1.18 18.58
N LYS A 50 -38.82 -1.07 18.28
CA LYS A 50 -39.41 -0.91 16.95
C LYS A 50 -39.31 0.54 16.51
N HIS A 51 -38.57 0.83 15.44
CA HIS A 51 -38.79 2.06 14.66
C HIS A 51 -39.00 1.75 13.19
N LYS A 52 -40.16 2.20 12.71
CA LYS A 52 -40.69 2.11 11.34
C LYS A 52 -40.05 3.22 10.49
N PRO A 53 -39.80 2.99 9.18
CA PRO A 53 -39.24 3.99 8.29
C PRO A 53 -40.30 5.01 7.84
N LYS A 54 -39.89 6.27 7.67
CA LYS A 54 -40.67 7.30 6.97
C LYS A 54 -40.11 7.51 5.57
N GLU A 55 -40.97 7.34 4.58
CA GLU A 55 -40.78 7.69 3.16
C GLU A 55 -41.12 9.17 2.88
N HIS A 56 -40.74 9.59 1.67
CA HIS A 56 -40.92 10.86 0.95
C HIS A 56 -39.79 11.89 1.20
N ASP A 57 -39.16 12.49 0.18
CA ASP A 57 -39.75 12.92 -1.09
C ASP A 57 -38.72 13.06 -2.25
N LYS A 58 -39.23 12.97 -3.48
CA LYS A 58 -38.51 13.15 -4.76
C LYS A 58 -38.56 14.61 -5.19
N SER A 59 -37.42 15.30 -5.23
CA SER A 59 -37.01 16.26 -6.28
C SER A 59 -35.71 16.92 -5.82
N SER A 60 -34.62 16.86 -6.57
CA SER A 60 -34.36 17.85 -7.61
C SER A 60 -33.10 17.42 -8.36
N LEU A 61 -33.19 17.37 -9.70
CA LEU A 61 -32.02 17.31 -10.57
C LEU A 61 -31.30 18.65 -10.50
N ALA A 62 -30.21 18.69 -9.75
CA ALA A 62 -29.21 19.75 -9.87
C ALA A 62 -27.92 19.13 -10.43
N LYS A 63 -27.51 19.62 -11.60
CA LYS A 63 -26.23 19.33 -12.24
C LYS A 63 -25.12 19.83 -11.32
N HIS A 64 -24.56 18.94 -10.49
CA HIS A 64 -23.42 19.27 -9.65
C HIS A 64 -22.16 18.65 -10.25
N SER A 65 -21.44 19.51 -10.96
CA SER A 65 -20.03 19.39 -11.32
C SER A 65 -19.20 18.83 -10.16
N ASN A 66 -18.34 17.87 -10.46
CA ASN A 66 -17.37 17.29 -9.55
C ASN A 66 -16.65 18.38 -8.73
N PRO A 67 -16.64 18.30 -7.38
CA PRO A 67 -15.62 18.98 -6.62
C PRO A 67 -14.32 18.23 -6.92
N SER A 68 -13.62 18.76 -7.92
CA SER A 68 -12.18 18.72 -8.04
C SER A 68 -11.55 18.66 -6.64
N LEU A 69 -10.70 17.66 -6.40
CA LEU A 69 -9.43 17.96 -5.76
C LEU A 69 -8.94 19.22 -6.46
N SER A 70 -8.92 20.33 -5.73
CA SER A 70 -8.41 21.58 -6.27
C SER A 70 -7.11 21.23 -6.98
N ASN A 71 -7.10 21.48 -8.28
CA ASN A 71 -5.89 21.88 -8.96
C ASN A 71 -5.46 23.13 -8.19
N ASN A 72 -4.79 22.96 -7.06
CA ASN A 72 -3.89 23.98 -6.58
C ASN A 72 -2.76 23.95 -7.60
N ASP A 73 -3.03 24.69 -8.66
CA ASP A 73 -2.17 25.06 -9.75
C ASP A 73 -0.90 25.65 -9.14
N ASN A 74 0.06 24.77 -8.89
CA ASN A 74 1.48 25.06 -8.88
C ASN A 74 2.24 24.10 -9.82
N ASP A 75 1.53 23.51 -10.79
CA ASP A 75 2.14 22.84 -11.95
C ASP A 75 2.80 23.84 -12.93
N ALA A 76 2.76 25.13 -12.63
CA ALA A 76 3.53 26.15 -13.32
C ALA A 76 4.75 26.60 -12.50
N LYS A 77 5.88 25.86 -12.63
CA LYS A 77 7.23 26.41 -12.90
C LYS A 77 8.33 25.36 -12.76
N SER A 78 8.41 24.51 -13.78
CA SER A 78 9.71 24.10 -14.34
C SER A 78 9.44 23.60 -15.75
N SER A 79 9.82 24.39 -16.75
CA SER A 79 9.87 23.98 -18.16
C SER A 79 10.88 22.84 -18.41
N ILE A 80 11.65 22.47 -17.38
CA ILE A 80 12.63 21.40 -17.41
C ILE A 80 11.94 20.09 -17.00
N PRO A 81 11.94 19.06 -17.87
CA PRO A 81 11.47 17.73 -17.52
C PRO A 81 12.20 17.18 -16.30
N CYS A 82 11.44 16.65 -15.33
CA CYS A 82 12.03 16.06 -14.12
C CYS A 82 12.86 14.81 -14.46
N LYS A 83 14.19 14.90 -14.31
CA LYS A 83 15.14 13.80 -14.57
C LYS A 83 14.78 12.52 -13.81
N TYR A 84 14.39 12.64 -12.53
CA TYR A 84 14.01 11.49 -11.71
C TYR A 84 12.73 10.81 -12.22
N LYS A 85 11.72 11.60 -12.62
CA LYS A 85 10.48 11.09 -13.23
C LYS A 85 10.79 10.33 -14.53
N SER A 86 11.67 10.88 -15.37
CA SER A 86 12.11 10.22 -16.60
C SER A 86 12.85 8.91 -16.33
N LEU A 87 13.74 8.87 -15.34
CA LEU A 87 14.48 7.67 -14.94
C LEU A 87 13.55 6.58 -14.39
N CYS A 88 12.62 6.92 -13.50
CA CYS A 88 11.60 5.97 -13.03
C CYS A 88 10.70 5.50 -14.18
N GLY A 89 10.43 6.35 -15.16
CA GLY A 89 9.66 6.00 -16.35
C GLY A 89 10.42 5.06 -17.29
N GLU A 90 11.75 5.18 -17.37
CA GLU A 90 12.61 4.23 -18.09
C GLU A 90 12.56 2.85 -17.42
N TYR A 91 12.69 2.79 -16.10
CA TYR A 91 12.53 1.54 -15.36
C TYR A 91 11.15 0.91 -15.60
N LEU A 92 10.06 1.67 -15.49
CA LEU A 92 8.72 1.16 -15.76
C LEU A 92 8.59 0.56 -17.16
N LYS A 93 9.13 1.25 -18.18
CA LYS A 93 9.14 0.73 -19.56
C LYS A 93 9.94 -0.56 -19.69
N SER A 94 11.04 -0.72 -18.95
CA SER A 94 11.84 -1.94 -18.98
C SER A 94 11.09 -3.17 -18.47
N LEU A 95 10.06 -2.99 -17.64
CA LEU A 95 9.20 -4.07 -17.16
C LEU A 95 8.24 -4.60 -18.24
N SER A 96 8.10 -3.90 -19.38
CA SER A 96 7.25 -4.32 -20.50
C SER A 96 5.78 -4.56 -20.13
N TRP A 97 5.25 -3.81 -19.16
CA TRP A 97 3.82 -3.83 -18.84
C TRP A 97 3.02 -3.16 -19.96
N ASN A 98 1.77 -3.59 -20.16
CA ASN A 98 0.91 -2.99 -21.18
C ASN A 98 0.60 -1.52 -20.85
N ASP A 99 0.93 -0.61 -21.77
CA ASP A 99 0.69 0.84 -21.63
C ASP A 99 -0.79 1.18 -21.38
N ALA A 100 -1.73 0.34 -21.82
CA ALA A 100 -3.17 0.49 -21.59
C ALA A 100 -3.58 0.35 -20.11
N LEU A 101 -2.69 -0.16 -19.25
CA LEU A 101 -2.91 -0.21 -17.80
C LEU A 101 -2.76 1.17 -17.14
N PHE A 102 -2.17 2.15 -17.83
CA PHE A 102 -1.77 3.43 -17.25
C PHE A 102 -2.61 4.60 -17.74
N ASP A 103 -2.74 5.61 -16.88
CA ASP A 103 -3.30 6.92 -17.19
C ASP A 103 -2.27 8.00 -16.84
N ARG A 104 -1.56 8.47 -17.88
CA ARG A 104 -0.43 9.40 -17.73
C ARG A 104 -0.83 10.74 -17.11
N ARG A 105 -2.13 11.10 -17.14
CA ARG A 105 -2.66 12.33 -16.55
C ARG A 105 -2.48 12.36 -15.03
N PHE A 106 -2.40 11.19 -14.40
CA PHE A 106 -2.25 11.08 -12.94
C PHE A 106 -0.81 10.77 -12.48
N ASN A 107 0.17 10.84 -13.39
CA ASN A 107 1.58 10.65 -13.06
C ASN A 107 2.12 11.81 -12.20
N ARG A 108 2.72 11.50 -11.04
CA ARG A 108 3.22 12.49 -10.10
C ARG A 108 4.59 12.12 -9.56
N CYS A 109 5.54 13.04 -9.55
CA CYS A 109 6.86 12.82 -8.97
C CYS A 109 6.93 13.50 -7.60
N TYR A 110 7.54 12.82 -6.63
CA TYR A 110 7.71 13.30 -5.26
C TYR A 110 9.20 13.46 -4.90
N CYS A 111 10.09 13.60 -5.89
CA CYS A 111 11.47 14.01 -5.63
C CYS A 111 11.53 15.43 -5.06
N SER A 112 12.67 15.82 -4.49
CA SER A 112 12.86 17.14 -3.88
C SER A 112 12.55 18.32 -4.82
N ASN A 113 12.70 18.15 -6.14
CA ASN A 113 12.39 19.17 -7.13
C ASN A 113 10.89 19.29 -7.43
N CYS A 114 10.17 18.16 -7.48
CA CYS A 114 8.74 18.14 -7.83
C CYS A 114 7.81 18.25 -6.62
N TYR A 115 8.29 17.88 -5.44
CA TYR A 115 7.56 17.98 -4.18
C TYR A 115 8.52 18.46 -3.10
N PRO A 116 8.81 19.78 -3.02
CA PRO A 116 9.83 20.31 -2.12
C PRO A 116 9.48 20.12 -0.64
N ASN A 117 10.49 20.25 0.22
CA ASN A 117 10.34 20.06 1.68
C ASN A 117 9.45 21.12 2.35
N SER A 118 9.15 22.23 1.66
CA SER A 118 8.18 23.24 2.09
C SER A 118 6.74 22.73 2.06
N LEU A 119 6.44 21.67 1.29
CA LEU A 119 5.11 21.06 1.26
C LEU A 119 4.91 20.08 2.42
N SER A 120 3.65 19.78 2.74
CA SER A 120 3.32 18.86 3.84
C SER A 120 3.87 17.44 3.61
N ASN A 121 4.26 16.77 4.69
CA ASN A 121 4.67 15.37 4.69
C ASN A 121 3.50 14.40 4.76
N THR A 122 2.32 14.88 5.13
CA THR A 122 1.11 14.11 5.29
C THR A 122 -0.08 14.85 4.68
N LEU A 123 -1.10 14.11 4.26
CA LEU A 123 -2.39 14.65 3.87
C LEU A 123 -3.49 13.86 4.57
N GLU A 124 -4.61 14.53 4.83
CA GLU A 124 -5.83 13.90 5.29
C GLU A 124 -6.80 13.78 4.11
N GLU A 125 -7.22 12.56 3.81
CA GLU A 125 -8.20 12.27 2.77
C GLU A 125 -9.19 11.22 3.26
N ALA A 126 -10.48 11.43 2.97
CA ALA A 126 -11.57 10.55 3.42
C ALA A 126 -11.54 10.27 4.95
N GLY A 127 -11.19 11.29 5.74
CA GLY A 127 -11.09 11.20 7.21
C GLY A 127 -9.91 10.36 7.71
N SER A 128 -8.89 10.13 6.88
CA SER A 128 -7.70 9.36 7.26
C SER A 128 -6.41 10.04 6.82
N LEU A 129 -5.45 10.08 7.73
CA LEU A 129 -4.11 10.59 7.48
C LEU A 129 -3.28 9.56 6.71
N TYR A 130 -2.59 9.99 5.67
CA TYR A 130 -1.57 9.19 5.01
C TYR A 130 -0.29 9.99 4.75
N VAL A 131 0.83 9.28 4.65
CA VAL A 131 2.16 9.88 4.45
C VAL A 131 2.43 10.05 2.97
N ILE A 132 2.91 11.23 2.58
CA ILE A 132 3.30 11.52 1.20
C ILE A 132 4.57 10.74 0.84
N PRO A 133 4.64 10.06 -0.32
CA PRO A 133 5.74 9.17 -0.66
C PRO A 133 6.94 9.97 -1.21
N ARG A 134 7.54 10.83 -0.39
CA ARG A 134 8.71 11.64 -0.76
C ARG A 134 9.85 10.76 -1.26
N GLY A 135 10.47 11.18 -2.37
CA GLY A 135 11.50 10.42 -3.06
C GLY A 135 10.97 9.40 -4.07
N TRP A 136 9.66 9.19 -4.18
CA TRP A 136 9.08 8.23 -5.13
C TRP A 136 8.50 8.91 -6.38
N CYS A 137 8.27 8.14 -7.43
CA CYS A 137 7.53 8.59 -8.60
C CYS A 137 6.30 7.69 -8.83
N ARG A 138 5.11 8.29 -8.84
CA ARG A 138 3.84 7.63 -9.14
C ARG A 138 3.56 7.63 -10.64
N PHE A 139 3.20 6.47 -11.15
CA PHE A 139 2.58 6.27 -12.46
C PHE A 139 1.11 5.90 -12.24
N GLY A 140 0.21 6.73 -12.76
CA GLY A 140 -1.23 6.56 -12.57
C GLY A 140 -1.74 5.34 -13.32
N LEU A 141 -2.63 4.57 -12.68
CA LEU A 141 -3.27 3.41 -13.29
C LEU A 141 -4.65 3.78 -13.84
N GLN A 142 -5.10 3.05 -14.85
CA GLN A 142 -6.50 3.06 -15.26
C GLN A 142 -7.36 2.46 -14.15
N VAL A 143 -8.36 3.22 -13.72
CA VAL A 143 -9.38 2.79 -12.77
C VAL A 143 -10.72 2.79 -13.50
N ASP A 144 -11.55 1.78 -13.24
CA ASP A 144 -12.91 1.72 -13.77
C ASP A 144 -13.70 2.95 -13.31
N LYS A 145 -14.02 3.84 -14.25
CA LYS A 145 -14.64 5.15 -13.94
C LYS A 145 -16.05 5.00 -13.39
N VAL A 146 -16.84 4.09 -13.98
CA VAL A 146 -18.23 3.86 -13.56
C VAL A 146 -18.24 3.38 -12.11
N ARG A 147 -17.42 2.39 -11.79
CA ARG A 147 -17.26 1.91 -10.43
C ARG A 147 -16.75 3.00 -9.49
N ALA A 148 -15.74 3.76 -9.90
CA ALA A 148 -15.16 4.81 -9.07
C ALA A 148 -16.20 5.91 -8.72
N ASP A 149 -17.07 6.24 -9.66
CA ASP A 149 -18.13 7.24 -9.48
C ASP A 149 -19.24 6.72 -8.58
N VAL A 150 -19.73 5.49 -8.81
CA VAL A 150 -20.81 4.85 -8.04
C VAL A 150 -20.39 4.57 -6.59
N ASP A 151 -19.19 4.02 -6.39
CA ASP A 151 -18.67 3.71 -5.04
C ASP A 151 -18.07 4.94 -4.33
N HIS A 152 -18.06 6.10 -5.00
CA HIS A 152 -17.46 7.36 -4.54
C HIS A 152 -16.01 7.17 -4.06
N ILE A 153 -15.23 6.36 -4.78
CA ILE A 153 -13.89 5.89 -4.36
C ILE A 153 -12.98 7.08 -4.03
N TRP A 154 -12.95 8.10 -4.88
CA TRP A 154 -12.05 9.24 -4.70
C TRP A 154 -12.39 10.14 -3.52
N ARG A 155 -13.64 10.12 -3.05
CA ARG A 155 -14.11 10.97 -1.95
C ARG A 155 -14.11 10.24 -0.62
N ASN A 156 -14.48 8.95 -0.65
CA ASN A 156 -14.83 8.22 0.55
C ASN A 156 -13.82 7.13 0.91
N TRP A 157 -12.89 6.75 0.02
CA TRP A 157 -11.95 5.68 0.29
C TRP A 157 -10.58 6.24 0.71
N ILE A 158 -10.03 5.67 1.79
CA ILE A 158 -8.76 6.11 2.37
C ILE A 158 -7.60 5.76 1.43
N VAL A 159 -6.49 6.49 1.54
CA VAL A 159 -5.27 6.21 0.79
C VAL A 159 -4.38 5.26 1.59
N THR A 160 -3.97 4.16 0.97
CA THR A 160 -3.03 3.19 1.55
C THR A 160 -1.96 2.76 0.55
N TYR A 161 -0.93 2.09 1.05
CA TYR A 161 0.21 1.59 0.31
C TYR A 161 0.36 0.08 0.50
N HIS A 162 0.77 -0.61 -0.55
CA HIS A 162 1.08 -2.04 -0.52
C HIS A 162 2.45 -2.30 -1.13
N GLY A 163 3.40 -2.76 -0.33
CA GLY A 163 4.72 -3.19 -0.80
C GLY A 163 4.66 -4.57 -1.44
N THR A 164 5.31 -4.74 -2.58
CA THR A 164 5.37 -6.03 -3.26
C THR A 164 6.52 -6.10 -4.27
N SER A 165 6.71 -7.25 -4.93
CA SER A 165 7.66 -7.38 -6.04
C SER A 165 7.09 -6.80 -7.34
N SER A 166 7.93 -6.61 -8.36
CA SER A 166 7.48 -6.08 -9.65
C SER A 166 6.51 -7.04 -10.36
N GLU A 167 6.73 -8.34 -10.23
CA GLU A 167 5.96 -9.41 -10.86
C GLU A 167 4.58 -9.52 -10.20
N ALA A 168 4.54 -9.48 -8.87
CA ALA A 168 3.30 -9.48 -8.11
C ALA A 168 2.50 -8.20 -8.33
N ALA A 169 3.15 -7.04 -8.39
CA ALA A 169 2.49 -5.78 -8.76
C ALA A 169 1.86 -5.85 -10.16
N HIS A 170 2.58 -6.39 -11.15
CA HIS A 170 2.05 -6.59 -12.49
C HIS A 170 0.79 -7.46 -12.47
N SER A 171 0.84 -8.58 -11.76
CA SER A 171 -0.31 -9.47 -11.59
C SER A 171 -1.51 -8.74 -10.97
N ILE A 172 -1.32 -8.00 -9.88
CA ILE A 172 -2.41 -7.26 -9.21
C ILE A 172 -3.03 -6.23 -10.15
N VAL A 173 -2.21 -5.47 -10.89
CA VAL A 173 -2.69 -4.44 -11.81
C VAL A 173 -3.42 -5.05 -13.01
N ALA A 174 -2.86 -6.09 -13.61
CA ALA A 174 -3.46 -6.78 -14.76
C ALA A 174 -4.82 -7.38 -14.42
N HIS A 175 -4.98 -7.92 -13.21
CA HIS A 175 -6.24 -8.50 -12.73
C HIS A 175 -7.18 -7.46 -12.11
N ARG A 176 -6.72 -6.22 -11.90
CA ARG A 176 -7.44 -5.14 -11.19
C ARG A 176 -7.93 -5.55 -9.79
N GLN A 177 -7.27 -6.53 -9.18
CA GLN A 177 -7.67 -7.11 -7.90
C GLN A 177 -6.46 -7.69 -7.17
N PHE A 178 -6.47 -7.53 -5.86
CA PHE A 178 -5.59 -8.27 -4.97
C PHE A 178 -6.04 -9.73 -4.92
N LEU A 179 -5.30 -10.58 -5.62
CA LEU A 179 -5.49 -12.01 -5.55
C LEU A 179 -4.85 -12.55 -4.25
N ILE A 180 -5.53 -13.48 -3.58
CA ILE A 180 -5.04 -14.14 -2.37
C ILE A 180 -4.60 -15.56 -2.71
N PRO A 181 -3.68 -16.17 -1.94
CA PRO A 181 -3.29 -17.56 -2.16
C PRO A 181 -4.50 -18.49 -2.21
N GLY A 182 -4.55 -19.36 -3.23
CA GLY A 182 -5.72 -20.19 -3.55
C GLY A 182 -6.57 -19.66 -4.71
N ASP A 183 -6.46 -18.38 -5.07
CA ASP A 183 -7.11 -17.83 -6.27
C ASP A 183 -6.55 -18.40 -7.56
N LYS A 184 -7.37 -18.33 -8.63
CA LYS A 184 -6.90 -18.52 -10.00
C LYS A 184 -6.68 -17.17 -10.68
N ARG A 185 -5.58 -17.06 -11.42
CA ARG A 185 -5.30 -15.99 -12.37
C ARG A 185 -6.20 -16.13 -13.61
N ILE A 186 -6.21 -15.10 -14.46
CA ILE A 186 -6.97 -15.07 -15.73
C ILE A 186 -6.52 -16.18 -16.68
N ASP A 187 -5.25 -16.58 -16.63
CA ASP A 187 -4.70 -17.72 -17.39
C ASP A 187 -5.09 -19.10 -16.79
N GLY A 188 -5.80 -19.12 -15.66
CA GLY A 188 -6.23 -20.34 -14.97
C GLY A 188 -5.24 -20.88 -13.94
N GLU A 189 -4.04 -20.32 -13.82
CA GLU A 189 -3.03 -20.75 -12.85
C GLU A 189 -3.45 -20.42 -11.42
N LYS A 190 -3.26 -21.35 -10.48
CA LYS A 190 -3.50 -21.11 -9.06
C LYS A 190 -2.34 -20.36 -8.42
N ILE A 191 -2.64 -19.36 -7.61
CA ILE A 191 -1.64 -18.71 -6.76
C ILE A 191 -1.21 -19.68 -5.68
N ALA A 192 0.07 -20.06 -5.73
CA ALA A 192 0.69 -20.95 -4.77
C ALA A 192 0.60 -20.38 -3.35
N ILE A 193 0.32 -21.26 -2.39
CA ILE A 193 0.48 -20.96 -0.97
C ILE A 193 1.97 -21.12 -0.67
N LEU A 194 2.69 -20.02 -0.48
CA LEU A 194 4.11 -20.07 -0.16
C LEU A 194 4.34 -20.74 1.21
N PRO A 195 5.47 -21.45 1.40
CA PRO A 195 5.86 -21.98 2.71
C PRO A 195 5.89 -20.85 3.75
N GLY A 196 5.24 -21.07 4.90
CA GLY A 196 5.15 -20.07 5.97
C GLY A 196 3.85 -19.27 6.03
N HIS A 197 2.93 -19.44 5.06
CA HIS A 197 1.56 -18.96 5.22
C HIS A 197 0.87 -19.69 6.38
N ILE A 198 0.31 -18.91 7.31
CA ILE A 198 -0.56 -19.45 8.35
C ILE A 198 -1.84 -19.95 7.66
N LYS A 199 -2.16 -21.23 7.86
CA LYS A 199 -3.40 -21.84 7.35
C LYS A 199 -4.59 -20.95 7.74
N GLU A 200 -5.46 -20.66 6.78
CA GLU A 200 -6.69 -19.86 6.94
C GLU A 200 -6.53 -18.34 7.17
N LYS A 201 -5.31 -17.79 7.15
CA LYS A 201 -5.09 -16.33 7.19
C LYS A 201 -4.77 -15.76 5.81
N TYR A 202 -5.81 -15.54 5.01
CA TYR A 202 -5.72 -14.90 3.70
C TYR A 202 -6.07 -13.41 3.80
N HIS A 203 -5.11 -12.63 4.30
CA HIS A 203 -5.27 -11.19 4.44
C HIS A 203 -4.52 -10.45 3.34
N ILE A 204 -5.07 -9.31 2.93
CA ILE A 204 -4.35 -8.30 2.16
C ILE A 204 -3.89 -7.24 3.15
N TYR A 205 -2.59 -6.96 3.17
CA TYR A 205 -1.96 -5.98 4.04
C TYR A 205 -1.65 -4.70 3.29
N THR A 206 -1.98 -3.56 3.88
CA THR A 206 -1.65 -2.23 3.39
C THR A 206 -1.17 -1.36 4.57
N SER A 207 -0.77 -0.12 4.28
CA SER A 207 -0.31 0.82 5.30
C SER A 207 -0.65 2.26 4.92
N PRO A 208 -0.94 3.17 5.86
CA PRO A 208 -1.05 4.60 5.58
C PRO A 208 0.33 5.26 5.31
N THR A 209 1.44 4.52 5.44
CA THR A 209 2.78 5.03 5.20
C THR A 209 3.59 4.16 4.24
N ILE A 210 4.25 4.83 3.30
CA ILE A 210 5.20 4.16 2.40
C ILE A 210 6.43 3.65 3.14
N ALA A 211 6.78 4.23 4.29
CA ALA A 211 7.96 3.82 5.05
C ALA A 211 7.86 2.36 5.52
N TYR A 212 6.65 1.92 5.91
CA TYR A 212 6.41 0.53 6.29
C TYR A 212 6.27 -0.36 5.05
N SER A 213 5.50 0.10 4.05
CA SER A 213 5.27 -0.66 2.82
C SER A 213 6.54 -0.87 1.99
N SER A 214 7.58 -0.06 2.15
CA SER A 214 8.82 -0.18 1.38
C SER A 214 9.95 -0.90 2.13
N VAL A 215 9.68 -1.48 3.32
CA VAL A 215 10.65 -2.32 4.01
C VAL A 215 10.96 -3.55 3.16
N ALA A 216 12.23 -3.97 3.17
CA ALA A 216 12.75 -5.01 2.26
C ALA A 216 11.99 -6.35 2.32
N CYS A 217 11.40 -6.71 3.47
CA CYS A 217 10.61 -7.93 3.60
C CYS A 217 9.28 -7.90 2.81
N TYR A 218 8.72 -6.72 2.58
CA TYR A 218 7.50 -6.53 1.77
C TYR A 218 7.80 -6.08 0.34
N CYS A 219 8.84 -5.26 0.18
CA CYS A 219 9.19 -4.63 -1.09
C CYS A 219 10.63 -4.99 -1.48
N PRO A 220 10.86 -6.22 -1.97
CA PRO A 220 12.18 -6.62 -2.46
C PRO A 220 12.61 -5.69 -3.61
N SER A 221 13.92 -5.42 -3.70
CA SER A 221 14.48 -4.61 -4.77
C SER A 221 14.96 -5.46 -5.94
N SER A 222 14.76 -4.98 -7.16
CA SER A 222 15.37 -5.51 -8.38
C SER A 222 16.49 -4.59 -8.86
N GLN A 223 17.48 -5.14 -9.57
CA GLN A 223 18.52 -4.31 -10.19
C GLN A 223 18.04 -3.80 -11.56
N PHE A 224 18.34 -2.53 -11.84
CA PHE A 224 18.02 -1.86 -13.10
C PHE A 224 19.23 -1.07 -13.59
N ARG A 225 19.70 -1.34 -14.81
CA ARG A 225 20.71 -0.51 -15.48
C ARG A 225 20.02 0.48 -16.40
N SER A 226 20.13 1.77 -16.10
CA SER A 226 19.59 2.83 -16.94
C SER A 226 20.44 2.98 -18.21
N LYS A 227 19.79 3.02 -19.36
CA LYS A 227 20.41 3.39 -20.64
C LYS A 227 20.61 4.90 -20.74
N ILE A 228 19.81 5.69 -20.02
CA ILE A 228 19.92 7.15 -19.98
C ILE A 228 21.16 7.61 -19.20
N THR A 229 21.40 7.02 -18.02
CA THR A 229 22.51 7.45 -17.15
C THR A 229 23.71 6.51 -17.15
N ASN A 230 23.58 5.31 -17.76
CA ASN A 230 24.55 4.21 -17.72
C ASN A 230 24.89 3.71 -16.30
N LYS A 231 24.07 4.05 -15.31
CA LYS A 231 24.24 3.65 -13.90
C LYS A 231 23.33 2.49 -13.53
N VAL A 232 23.67 1.79 -12.45
CA VAL A 232 22.88 0.71 -11.86
C VAL A 232 22.10 1.24 -10.67
N TYR A 233 20.85 0.83 -10.55
CA TYR A 233 19.93 1.22 -9.50
C TYR A 233 19.28 0.00 -8.86
N ASN A 234 19.05 0.05 -7.56
CA ASN A 234 18.09 -0.79 -6.86
C ASN A 234 16.70 -0.15 -6.98
N ALA A 235 15.81 -0.84 -7.68
CA ALA A 235 14.44 -0.43 -7.92
C ALA A 235 13.47 -1.10 -6.94
N ARG A 236 12.53 -0.33 -6.40
CA ARG A 236 11.46 -0.80 -5.52
C ARG A 236 10.11 -0.34 -6.04
N ILE A 237 9.09 -1.18 -5.85
CA ILE A 237 7.72 -0.91 -6.28
C ILE A 237 6.75 -1.01 -5.11
N VAL A 238 5.92 0.02 -4.96
CA VAL A 238 4.80 0.06 -4.02
C VAL A 238 3.54 0.40 -4.80
N ILE A 239 2.43 -0.27 -4.50
CA ILE A 239 1.12 0.05 -5.07
C ILE A 239 0.44 1.08 -4.17
N GLN A 240 0.03 2.22 -4.74
CA GLN A 240 -0.86 3.17 -4.08
C GLN A 240 -2.31 2.76 -4.32
N CYS A 241 -3.08 2.67 -3.24
CA CYS A 241 -4.41 2.09 -3.22
C CYS A 241 -5.43 3.03 -2.59
N ARG A 242 -6.68 2.89 -3.03
CA ARG A 242 -7.87 3.35 -2.31
C ARG A 242 -8.45 2.17 -1.57
N GLN A 243 -8.79 2.32 -0.29
CA GLN A 243 -9.34 1.24 0.52
C GLN A 243 -10.65 1.68 1.18
N LYS A 244 -11.68 0.84 1.05
CA LYS A 244 -13.04 1.15 1.52
C LYS A 244 -13.07 1.21 3.06
N PRO A 245 -13.58 2.30 3.67
CA PRO A 245 -13.76 2.34 5.11
C PRO A 245 -14.72 1.24 5.60
N GLY A 246 -14.50 0.75 6.82
CA GLY A 246 -15.32 -0.30 7.43
C GLY A 246 -15.08 -1.71 6.89
N THR A 247 -14.14 -1.92 5.97
CA THR A 247 -13.80 -3.24 5.44
C THR A 247 -12.41 -3.71 5.87
N PHE A 248 -11.79 -3.08 6.86
CA PHE A 248 -10.43 -3.41 7.30
C PHE A 248 -10.28 -3.19 8.80
N GLU A 249 -9.24 -3.80 9.34
CA GLU A 249 -8.79 -3.62 10.71
C GLU A 249 -7.39 -2.97 10.71
N VAL A 250 -7.09 -2.22 11.77
CA VAL A 250 -5.80 -1.56 11.99
C VAL A 250 -5.08 -2.30 13.11
N GLN A 251 -3.79 -2.58 12.91
CA GLN A 251 -2.97 -3.25 13.91
C GLN A 251 -1.55 -2.70 13.98
N GLN A 252 -0.83 -3.21 14.98
CA GLN A 252 0.59 -2.93 15.18
C GLN A 252 1.47 -3.57 14.09
N GLU A 253 2.68 -3.05 13.95
CA GLU A 253 3.71 -3.61 13.08
C GLU A 253 4.01 -5.08 13.39
N THR A 254 4.33 -5.85 12.34
CA THR A 254 4.60 -7.30 12.41
C THR A 254 6.02 -7.66 11.98
N ILE A 255 6.87 -6.65 11.72
CA ILE A 255 8.27 -6.82 11.30
C ILE A 255 9.25 -6.91 12.48
N GLY A 256 8.76 -6.75 13.71
CA GLY A 256 9.56 -6.81 14.93
C GLY A 256 10.49 -5.61 15.09
N ALA A 257 10.03 -4.41 14.71
CA ALA A 257 10.79 -3.17 14.85
C ALA A 257 11.03 -2.78 16.33
N GLY A 258 10.27 -3.34 17.27
CA GLY A 258 10.41 -3.06 18.69
C GLY A 258 10.20 -1.56 18.98
N HIS A 259 11.14 -0.94 19.70
CA HIS A 259 11.08 0.49 20.01
C HIS A 259 11.49 1.40 18.85
N LYS A 260 12.04 0.85 17.75
CA LYS A 260 12.43 1.67 16.59
C LYS A 260 11.18 2.14 15.86
N ARG A 261 10.98 3.46 15.84
CA ARG A 261 9.90 4.09 15.09
C ARG A 261 10.13 3.91 13.59
N ILE A 262 9.16 3.33 12.88
CA ILE A 262 9.24 3.07 11.43
C ILE A 262 8.92 4.33 10.63
N CYS A 263 7.90 5.06 11.04
CA CYS A 263 7.39 6.24 10.36
C CYS A 263 7.30 7.41 11.34
N PRO A 264 7.79 8.63 11.02
CA PRO A 264 7.70 9.81 11.87
C PRO A 264 6.27 10.34 12.10
N PHE A 265 5.29 9.90 11.30
CA PHE A 265 3.92 10.42 11.36
C PHE A 265 2.87 9.40 11.81
N ILE A 266 3.13 8.11 11.62
CA ILE A 266 2.22 7.03 11.97
C ILE A 266 2.86 6.18 13.07
N PRO A 267 2.19 5.95 14.21
CA PRO A 267 2.74 5.13 15.28
C PRO A 267 2.81 3.66 14.84
N ASN A 268 3.81 2.93 15.37
CA ASN A 268 3.97 1.50 15.07
C ASN A 268 2.73 0.66 15.45
N SER A 269 1.89 1.14 16.39
CA SER A 269 0.64 0.48 16.80
C SER A 269 -0.51 0.59 15.79
N GLN A 270 -0.35 1.42 14.74
CA GLN A 270 -1.39 1.68 13.74
C GLN A 270 -0.85 1.64 12.29
N VAL A 271 0.35 1.07 12.11
CA VAL A 271 1.06 1.16 10.83
C VAL A 271 0.61 0.10 9.82
N GLU A 272 -0.02 -0.97 10.28
CA GLU A 272 -0.47 -2.07 9.45
C GLU A 272 -2.00 -2.10 9.38
N ILE A 273 -2.53 -2.17 8.16
CA ILE A 273 -3.96 -2.30 7.87
C ILE A 273 -4.14 -3.64 7.18
N PHE A 274 -5.16 -4.41 7.56
CA PHE A 274 -5.43 -5.68 6.91
C PHE A 274 -6.91 -5.91 6.65
N THR A 275 -7.21 -6.71 5.63
CA THR A 275 -8.58 -7.06 5.26
C THR A 275 -8.67 -8.46 4.67
N THR A 276 -9.81 -9.12 4.88
CA THR A 276 -10.23 -10.34 4.16
C THR A 276 -11.28 -10.05 3.10
N VAL A 277 -11.81 -8.82 3.05
CA VAL A 277 -12.93 -8.43 2.18
C VAL A 277 -12.42 -8.18 0.77
N ARG A 278 -12.90 -8.99 -0.18
CA ARG A 278 -12.56 -8.83 -1.60
C ARG A 278 -13.14 -7.55 -2.19
N ALA A 279 -12.48 -7.10 -3.26
CA ALA A 279 -12.84 -5.88 -3.97
C ALA A 279 -12.90 -4.61 -3.10
N SER A 280 -12.40 -4.64 -1.86
CA SER A 280 -12.38 -3.48 -0.96
C SER A 280 -11.17 -2.56 -1.14
N ILE A 281 -10.25 -2.94 -2.02
CA ILE A 281 -9.05 -2.18 -2.36
C ILE A 281 -8.98 -2.00 -3.87
N VAL A 282 -8.74 -0.76 -4.30
CA VAL A 282 -8.54 -0.39 -5.70
C VAL A 282 -7.13 0.20 -5.88
N PRO A 283 -6.22 -0.52 -6.56
CA PRO A 283 -4.96 0.04 -7.04
C PRO A 283 -5.22 1.23 -7.97
N TYR A 284 -4.51 2.35 -7.76
CA TYR A 284 -4.61 3.50 -8.66
C TYR A 284 -3.27 4.14 -9.03
N GLY A 285 -2.17 3.68 -8.44
CA GLY A 285 -0.85 4.15 -8.81
C GLY A 285 0.24 3.13 -8.52
N ILE A 286 1.26 3.10 -9.38
CA ILE A 286 2.51 2.40 -9.13
C ILE A 286 3.55 3.42 -8.71
N LEU A 287 4.05 3.29 -7.49
CA LEU A 287 5.13 4.11 -6.94
C LEU A 287 6.45 3.39 -7.15
N ILE A 288 7.38 4.09 -7.78
CA ILE A 288 8.72 3.60 -8.10
C ILE A 288 9.74 4.44 -7.35
N HIS A 289 10.65 3.75 -6.67
CA HIS A 289 11.84 4.35 -6.08
C HIS A 289 13.09 3.68 -6.66
N LEU A 290 14.01 4.51 -7.12
CA LEU A 290 15.33 4.10 -7.61
C LEU A 290 16.40 4.67 -6.67
N ALA A 291 17.23 3.78 -6.13
CA ALA A 291 18.45 4.13 -5.39
C ALA A 291 19.67 3.70 -6.21
N GLU A 292 20.59 4.62 -6.49
CA GLU A 292 21.83 4.31 -7.20
C GLU A 292 22.66 3.30 -6.40
N VAL A 293 23.21 2.29 -7.06
CA VAL A 293 24.19 1.37 -6.47
C VAL A 293 25.55 2.06 -6.52
N SER A 294 26.11 2.32 -5.33
CA SER A 294 27.47 2.87 -5.16
C SER A 294 28.54 1.89 -5.59
#